data_AF-A0A661JQD9-F1
#
_entry.id   AF-A0A661JQD9-F1
#
_cell.length_a   1.000
_cell.length_b   1.000
_cell.length_c   1.000
_cell.angle_alpha   90.00
_cell.angle_beta   90.00
_cell.angle_gamma   90.00
#
_symmetry.space_group_name_H-M   'P 1'
#
loop_
_entity.id
_entity.type
_entity.pdbx_description
1 polymer ?
#
loop_
_entity_poly.entity_id
_entity_poly.type
_entity_poly.pdbx_seq_one_letter_code
_entity_poly.pdbx_strand_id
1 'polypeptide(L)'
;MRWVMVIDLDRCIGCRACEIACKLENRLPPHANLTKVFIREEGEFPYVTRTYLPVTCMHCTIPACVDVCPTGASFQRDDGIVLIDHDKCIGC
;
A
#
# COMPACT_ATOMS: atom_id res chain seq x y z
N MET A 1 -20.76 3.39 5.86
CA MET A 1 -20.25 2.71 4.65
C MET A 1 -18.74 2.64 4.75
N ARG A 2 -18.08 1.55 4.32
CA ARG A 2 -16.63 1.34 4.50
C ARG A 2 -15.96 1.03 3.17
N TRP A 3 -14.76 1.57 2.93
CA TRP A 3 -14.01 1.31 1.71
C TRP A 3 -13.17 0.05 1.82
N VAL A 4 -13.09 -0.70 0.71
CA VAL A 4 -12.23 -1.88 0.56
C VAL A 4 -11.60 -1.90 -0.83
N MET A 5 -10.41 -2.48 -0.94
CA MET A 5 -9.71 -2.71 -2.19
C MET A 5 -9.50 -4.21 -2.39
N VAL A 6 -9.85 -4.70 -3.58
CA VAL A 6 -9.63 -6.09 -3.99
C VAL A 6 -8.80 -6.06 -5.27
N ILE A 7 -7.72 -6.82 -5.29
CA ILE A 7 -6.81 -6.94 -6.43
C ILE A 7 -6.77 -8.39 -6.86
N ASP A 8 -7.11 -8.64 -8.12
CA ASP A 8 -7.06 -9.95 -8.76
C ASP A 8 -5.63 -10.23 -9.25
N LEU A 9 -4.97 -11.20 -8.63
CA LEU A 9 -3.57 -11.55 -8.92
C LEU A 9 -3.42 -12.33 -10.23
N ASP A 10 -4.45 -13.06 -10.67
CA ASP A 10 -4.43 -13.83 -11.91
C ASP A 10 -4.45 -12.91 -13.15
N ARG A 11 -4.98 -11.68 -12.98
CA ARG A 11 -4.98 -10.64 -14.01
C ARG A 11 -3.79 -9.70 -13.94
N CYS A 12 -3.02 -9.72 -12.86
CA CYS A 12 -1.92 -8.79 -12.69
C CYS A 12 -0.72 -9.21 -13.55
N ILE A 13 -0.29 -8.35 -14.47
CA ILE A 13 0.86 -8.60 -15.36
C ILE A 13 2.14 -7.87 -14.92
N GLY A 14 2.12 -7.19 -13.77
CA GLY A 14 3.29 -6.48 -13.26
C GLY A 14 3.71 -5.24 -14.06
N CYS A 15 2.80 -4.58 -14.78
CA CYS A 15 3.12 -3.42 -15.62
C CYS A 15 3.51 -2.13 -14.85
N ARG A 16 3.37 -2.11 -13.52
CA ARG A 16 3.70 -0.98 -12.62
C ARG A 16 2.92 0.31 -12.89
N ALA A 17 1.83 0.26 -13.65
CA ALA A 17 0.99 1.44 -13.90
C ALA A 17 0.42 2.04 -12.59
N CYS A 18 0.06 1.20 -11.62
CA CYS A 18 -0.42 1.64 -10.31
C CYS A 18 0.65 2.39 -9.49
N GLU A 19 1.93 1.99 -9.58
CA GLU A 19 3.03 2.69 -8.93
C GLU A 19 3.21 4.09 -9.52
N ILE A 20 3.24 4.18 -10.85
CA ILE A 20 3.44 5.43 -11.60
C ILE A 20 2.29 6.39 -11.33
N ALA A 21 1.04 5.92 -11.45
CA ALA A 21 -0.14 6.72 -11.21
C ALA A 21 -0.15 7.29 -9.78
N CYS A 22 0.15 6.46 -8.77
CA CYS A 22 0.21 6.88 -7.38
C CYS A 22 1.31 7.94 -7.15
N LYS A 23 2.50 7.74 -7.73
CA LYS A 23 3.61 8.70 -7.64
C LYS A 23 3.25 10.05 -8.24
N LEU A 24 2.65 10.03 -9.43
CA LEU A 24 2.29 11.24 -10.16
C LEU A 24 1.22 12.04 -9.42
N GLU A 25 0.15 11.37 -9.00
CA GLU A 25 -0.97 12.00 -8.28
C GLU A 25 -0.51 12.64 -6.97
N ASN A 26 0.31 11.91 -6.20
CA ASN A 26 0.76 12.35 -4.88
C ASN A 26 2.08 13.12 -4.91
N ARG A 27 2.64 13.40 -6.10
CA ARG A 27 3.91 14.11 -6.31
C ARG A 27 5.04 13.58 -5.43
N LEU A 28 5.15 12.26 -5.33
CA LEU A 28 6.11 11.61 -4.43
C LEU A 28 7.55 11.83 -4.92
N PRO A 29 8.52 11.99 -4.01
CA PRO A 29 9.93 12.06 -4.40
C PRO A 29 10.40 10.73 -5.01
N PRO A 30 11.51 10.72 -5.79
CA PRO A 30 11.97 9.54 -6.51
C PRO A 30 12.13 8.28 -5.65
N HIS A 31 12.58 8.44 -4.41
CA HIS A 31 12.84 7.34 -3.47
C HIS A 31 11.59 6.85 -2.72
N ALA A 32 10.48 7.60 -2.71
CA ALA A 32 9.28 7.22 -1.99
C ALA A 32 8.29 6.46 -2.87
N ASN A 33 7.62 5.44 -2.32
CA ASN A 33 6.59 4.66 -2.99
C ASN A 33 5.50 4.29 -1.97
N LEU A 34 4.27 4.75 -2.21
CA LEU A 34 3.09 4.33 -1.42
C LEU A 34 2.44 3.05 -1.96
N THR A 35 2.63 2.79 -3.26
CA THR A 35 2.21 1.54 -3.94
C THR A 35 3.45 0.86 -4.49
N LYS A 36 3.55 -0.47 -4.32
CA LYS A 36 4.68 -1.30 -4.79
C LYS A 36 4.17 -2.60 -5.40
N VAL A 37 4.82 -3.08 -6.47
CA VAL A 37 4.56 -4.39 -7.08
C VAL A 37 5.76 -5.28 -6.81
N PHE A 38 5.56 -6.28 -5.95
CA PHE A 38 6.52 -7.35 -5.71
C PHE A 38 6.37 -8.43 -6.76
N ILE A 39 7.48 -9.07 -7.10
CA ILE A 39 7.53 -10.19 -8.03
C ILE A 39 8.05 -11.38 -7.25
N ARG A 40 7.33 -12.49 -7.29
CA ARG A 40 7.73 -13.76 -6.71
C ARG A 40 7.83 -14.80 -7.81
N GLU A 41 8.96 -15.46 -7.92
CA GLU A 41 9.20 -16.57 -8.83
C GLU A 41 9.40 -17.83 -8.00
N GLU A 42 8.69 -18.90 -8.32
CA GLU A 42 8.68 -20.16 -7.56
C GLU A 42 8.70 -21.37 -8.48
N GLY A 43 9.18 -22.49 -7.96
CA GLY A 43 9.27 -23.75 -8.68
C GLY A 43 10.64 -23.96 -9.33
N GLU A 44 10.76 -25.09 -10.02
CA GLU A 44 11.96 -25.52 -10.73
C GLU A 44 11.61 -25.87 -12.18
N PHE A 45 12.56 -25.69 -13.09
CA PHE A 45 12.34 -26.00 -14.51
C PHE A 45 11.87 -27.46 -14.70
N PRO A 46 10.83 -27.73 -15.51
CA PRO A 46 10.07 -26.80 -16.37
C PRO A 46 8.84 -26.16 -15.69
N TYR A 47 8.56 -26.45 -14.43
CA TYR A 47 7.38 -26.00 -13.69
C TYR A 47 7.67 -24.77 -12.84
N VAL A 48 7.87 -23.63 -13.50
CA VAL A 48 8.10 -22.34 -12.86
C VAL A 48 6.84 -21.47 -12.93
N THR A 49 6.57 -20.73 -11.87
CA THR A 49 5.45 -19.78 -11.80
C THR A 49 5.98 -18.41 -11.37
N ARG A 50 5.35 -17.36 -11.90
CA ARG A 50 5.64 -15.98 -11.52
C ARG A 50 4.36 -15.29 -11.10
N THR A 51 4.38 -14.70 -9.91
CA THR A 51 3.24 -13.98 -9.33
C THR A 51 3.62 -12.52 -9.10
N TYR A 52 2.72 -11.62 -9.48
CA TYR A 52 2.85 -10.19 -9.26
C TYR A 52 1.93 -9.79 -8.11
N LEU A 53 2.50 -9.17 -7.06
CA LEU A 53 1.79 -8.78 -5.86
C LEU A 53 1.85 -7.26 -5.69
N PRO A 54 0.83 -6.51 -6.14
CA PRO A 54 0.66 -5.11 -5.78
C PRO A 54 0.31 -4.97 -4.29
N VAL A 55 1.07 -4.13 -3.59
CA VAL A 55 0.93 -3.86 -2.16
C VAL A 55 0.82 -2.34 -1.97
N THR A 56 -0.18 -1.94 -1.20
CA THR A 56 -0.47 -0.57 -0.80
C THR A 56 -0.61 -0.51 0.73
N CYS A 57 -0.93 0.66 1.29
CA CYS A 57 -1.47 0.70 2.65
C CYS A 57 -2.73 -0.17 2.72
N MET A 58 -2.76 -1.14 3.63
CA MET A 58 -3.90 -2.05 3.76
C MET A 58 -5.12 -1.40 4.43
N HIS A 59 -4.97 -0.18 4.96
CA HIS A 59 -6.00 0.53 5.75
C HIS A 59 -6.72 -0.41 6.72
N CYS A 60 -5.92 -1.10 7.54
CA CYS A 60 -6.36 -2.21 8.39
C CYS A 60 -7.57 -1.83 9.26
N THR A 61 -8.46 -2.79 9.49
CA THR A 61 -9.58 -2.63 10.44
C THR A 61 -9.10 -2.30 11.85
N ILE A 62 -7.98 -2.90 12.26
CA ILE A 62 -7.30 -2.65 13.54
C ILE A 62 -5.87 -2.19 13.20
N PRO A 63 -5.66 -0.87 13.01
CA PRO A 63 -4.39 -0.35 12.53
C PRO A 63 -3.39 -0.12 13.67
N ALA A 64 -2.44 -1.05 13.83
CA ALA A 64 -1.39 -0.94 14.86
C ALA A 64 -0.56 0.37 14.77
N CYS A 65 -0.46 0.97 13.58
CA CYS A 65 0.21 2.26 13.39
C CYS A 65 -0.55 3.45 14.00
N VAL A 66 -1.86 3.33 14.22
CA VAL A 66 -2.66 4.33 14.94
C VAL A 66 -2.44 4.16 16.43
N ASP A 67 -2.51 2.92 16.93
CA ASP A 67 -2.39 2.60 18.36
C ASP A 67 -1.06 3.07 18.97
N VAL A 68 0.03 3.01 18.20
CA VAL A 68 1.37 3.37 18.68
C VAL A 68 1.70 4.87 18.54
N CYS A 69 0.89 5.66 17.83
CA CYS A 69 1.24 7.04 17.51
C CYS A 69 1.11 7.96 18.74
N PRO A 70 2.22 8.54 19.26
CA PRO A 70 2.18 9.28 20.53
C PRO A 70 1.48 10.64 20.43
N THR A 71 1.39 11.22 19.23
CA THR A 71 0.78 12.55 19.01
C THR A 71 -0.65 12.47 18.49
N GLY A 72 -1.17 11.27 18.21
CA GLY A 72 -2.44 11.09 17.52
C GLY A 72 -2.43 11.60 16.07
N ALA A 73 -1.25 11.74 15.46
CA ALA A 73 -1.12 12.12 14.05
C ALA A 73 -1.61 11.01 13.12
N SER A 74 -1.38 9.74 13.45
CA SER A 74 -1.96 8.60 12.75
C SER A 74 -3.39 8.38 13.25
N PHE A 75 -4.38 8.34 12.37
CA PHE A 75 -5.79 8.17 12.73
C PHE A 75 -6.56 7.37 11.69
N GLN A 76 -7.69 6.77 12.10
CA GLN A 76 -8.62 6.10 11.20
C GLN A 76 -9.92 6.91 11.11
N ARG A 77 -10.38 7.17 9.88
CA ARG A 77 -11.69 7.77 9.60
C ARG A 77 -12.83 6.78 9.81
N ASP A 78 -14.06 7.28 9.96
CA ASP A 78 -15.27 6.47 10.12
C ASP A 78 -15.55 5.52 8.94
N ASP A 79 -15.05 5.84 7.74
CA ASP A 79 -15.16 5.01 6.53
C ASP A 79 -14.02 3.98 6.37
N GLY A 80 -13.15 3.84 7.38
CA GLY A 80 -12.09 2.84 7.46
C GLY A 80 -10.73 3.29 6.94
N ILE A 81 -10.63 4.46 6.29
CA ILE A 81 -9.37 4.95 5.72
C ILE A 81 -8.45 5.45 6.85
N VAL A 82 -7.30 4.80 6.99
CA VAL A 82 -6.18 5.23 7.86
C VAL A 82 -5.35 6.33 7.18
N LEU A 83 -5.14 7.46 7.86
CA LEU A 83 -4.42 8.64 7.35
C LEU A 83 -3.44 9.18 8.39
N ILE A 84 -2.61 10.14 7.95
CA ILE A 84 -1.67 10.88 8.80
C ILE A 84 -2.02 12.37 8.73
N ASP A 85 -2.21 12.98 9.88
CA ASP A 85 -2.27 14.43 10.08
C ASP A 85 -0.83 14.96 10.15
N HIS A 86 -0.40 15.61 9.06
CA HIS A 86 0.97 16.08 8.92
C HIS A 86 1.32 17.23 9.87
N ASP A 87 0.33 17.99 10.38
CA ASP A 87 0.57 19.10 11.31
C ASP A 87 0.89 18.61 12.73
N LYS A 88 0.45 17.39 13.08
CA LYS A 88 0.74 16.74 14.38
C LYS A 88 1.90 15.75 14.32
N CYS A 89 2.38 15.42 13.13
CA CYS A 89 3.42 14.42 12.95
C CYS A 89 4.79 14.97 13.37
N ILE A 90 5.50 14.25 14.24
CA ILE A 90 6.80 14.66 14.78
C ILE A 90 8.00 13.95 14.13
N GLY A 91 7.76 13.04 13.17
CA GLY A 91 8.83 12.33 12.45
C GLY A 91 9.70 11.41 13.33
N CYS A 92 9.12 10.82 14.38
CA CYS A 92 9.78 9.87 15.28
C CYS A 92 10.23 8.57 14.58
#